data_AF-E6SS62-F1
#
_entry.id   AF-E6SS62-F1
#
_cell.length_a   1.000
_cell.length_b   1.000
_cell.length_c   1.000
_cell.angle_alpha   90.00
_cell.angle_beta   90.00
_cell.angle_gamma   90.00
#
_symmetry.space_group_name_H-M   'P 1'
#
loop_
_entity.id
_entity.type
_entity.pdbx_description
1 polymer ?
#
loop_
_entity_poly.entity_id
_entity_poly.type
_entity_poly.pdbx_seq_one_letter_code
_entity_poly.pdbx_strand_id
1 'polypeptide(L)'
;MNLFVRKCSRLKIFDVLVVLSVLTCFTSAPYIGYYLFGHSYALVSGGLSIGIFLLAYCYLDSHIDIWMKVVLVFMLSFIFYGCLMIAVAQELSDFRKDVGMTMKCIYVLGSCLIIRKKYEKYLNVFMKVNALTVLMSIILFLILLIGIQWPSIDFLKQDGRMHYLYFPLGATNARYLFGSFTFIRVAGFADEPGALALILIYLLVLNEFTFKSNKYRIIFFIGGILTFSMAFIITIVPILYYWFRIGLFKINKFFVLGMLFVSLSIYFVIQNDDINKGLDTLIFNRFEKDASGNYNGDNRSFAIPLQKLAFQSSPILGVGFSIDNVYKYNLGYPSFYSYLAMHGLFGYLFFIFHFYI
;
A
#
# COMPACT_ATOMS: atom_id res chain seq x y z
N MET A 1 31.23 -32.51 12.41
CA MET A 1 29.89 -32.21 12.98
C MET A 1 29.64 -30.72 13.22
N ASN A 2 30.59 -29.95 13.79
CA ASN A 2 30.41 -28.52 14.10
C ASN A 2 30.18 -27.57 12.90
N LEU A 3 30.68 -27.89 11.70
CA LEU A 3 30.45 -27.08 10.50
C LEU A 3 29.06 -27.30 9.87
N PHE A 4 28.52 -28.51 9.97
CA PHE A 4 27.22 -28.87 9.39
C PHE A 4 26.06 -28.37 10.27
N VAL A 5 26.21 -28.45 11.60
CA VAL A 5 25.26 -27.89 12.57
C VAL A 5 25.21 -26.35 12.49
N ARG A 6 26.37 -25.68 12.33
CA ARG A 6 26.41 -24.23 12.08
C ARG A 6 25.76 -23.81 10.75
N LYS A 7 25.84 -24.63 9.70
CA LYS A 7 25.22 -24.31 8.40
C LYS A 7 23.69 -24.48 8.45
N CYS A 8 23.21 -25.53 9.12
CA CYS A 8 21.78 -25.81 9.28
C CYS A 8 21.06 -24.82 10.21
N SER A 9 21.70 -24.31 11.27
CA SER A 9 21.10 -23.29 12.14
C SER A 9 20.96 -21.93 11.45
N ARG A 10 21.96 -21.55 10.64
CA ARG A 10 21.97 -20.28 9.89
C ARG A 10 20.93 -20.23 8.76
N LEU A 11 20.65 -21.36 8.11
CA LEU A 11 19.64 -21.42 7.04
C LEU A 11 18.21 -21.21 7.58
N LYS A 12 17.91 -21.72 8.78
CA LYS A 12 16.58 -21.56 9.40
C LYS A 12 16.33 -20.12 9.87
N ILE A 13 17.34 -19.47 10.46
CA ILE A 13 17.24 -18.07 10.92
C ILE A 13 16.97 -17.15 9.72
N PHE A 14 17.67 -17.36 8.60
CA PHE A 14 17.47 -16.56 7.39
C PHE A 14 16.04 -16.63 6.86
N ASP A 15 15.47 -17.84 6.83
CA ASP A 15 14.12 -18.06 6.33
C ASP A 15 13.07 -17.42 7.23
N VAL A 16 13.29 -17.49 8.55
CA VAL A 16 12.47 -16.78 9.54
C VAL A 16 12.57 -15.26 9.35
N LEU A 17 13.78 -14.72 9.13
CA LEU A 17 13.97 -13.30 8.86
C LEU A 17 13.24 -12.83 7.61
N VAL A 18 13.29 -13.60 6.52
CA VAL A 18 12.54 -13.30 5.29
C VAL A 18 11.04 -13.25 5.54
N VAL A 19 10.50 -14.26 6.23
CA VAL A 19 9.06 -14.34 6.51
C VAL A 19 8.60 -13.20 7.42
N LEU A 20 9.32 -12.96 8.51
CA LEU A 20 9.03 -11.82 9.39
C LEU A 20 9.12 -10.50 8.63
N SER A 21 10.07 -10.40 7.69
CA SER A 21 10.29 -9.18 6.88
C SER A 21 9.09 -8.86 6.03
N VAL A 22 8.60 -9.87 5.35
CA VAL A 22 7.39 -9.77 4.55
C VAL A 22 6.18 -9.48 5.44
N LEU A 23 6.02 -10.15 6.58
CA LEU A 23 4.89 -9.92 7.49
C LEU A 23 4.84 -8.49 8.02
N THR A 24 5.99 -7.89 8.34
CA THR A 24 6.05 -6.52 8.88
C THR A 24 5.68 -5.46 7.83
N CYS A 25 5.84 -5.76 6.53
CA CYS A 25 5.30 -4.88 5.49
C CYS A 25 3.76 -4.75 5.59
N PHE A 26 3.06 -5.84 5.96
CA PHE A 26 1.59 -5.87 6.08
C PHE A 26 1.07 -5.31 7.41
N THR A 27 1.94 -5.05 8.37
CA THR A 27 1.60 -4.45 9.66
C THR A 27 1.59 -2.91 9.59
N SER A 28 1.68 -2.32 8.41
CA SER A 28 1.82 -0.87 8.26
C SER A 28 0.97 -0.32 7.14
N ALA A 29 0.64 0.97 7.21
CA ALA A 29 0.06 1.67 6.08
C ALA A 29 0.94 1.45 4.83
N PRO A 30 0.33 1.15 3.67
CA PRO A 30 -1.08 1.28 3.41
C PRO A 30 -1.91 0.02 3.72
N TYR A 31 -1.39 -1.02 4.39
CA TYR A 31 -2.18 -2.18 4.81
C TYR A 31 -2.95 -1.96 6.12
N ILE A 32 -4.15 -2.53 6.26
CA ILE A 32 -5.01 -2.44 7.44
C ILE A 32 -4.57 -3.34 8.59
N GLY A 33 -3.49 -4.11 8.43
CA GLY A 33 -2.98 -4.99 9.48
C GLY A 33 -2.71 -4.26 10.81
N TYR A 34 -2.53 -2.93 10.78
CA TYR A 34 -2.40 -2.13 12.00
C TYR A 34 -3.70 -1.90 12.79
N TYR A 35 -4.85 -1.93 12.11
CA TYR A 35 -6.14 -1.80 12.78
C TYR A 35 -6.53 -3.06 13.53
N LEU A 36 -6.09 -4.23 13.07
CA LEU A 36 -6.41 -5.52 13.69
C LEU A 36 -5.84 -5.69 15.10
N PHE A 37 -4.77 -4.96 15.46
CA PHE A 37 -4.09 -5.11 16.76
C PHE A 37 -4.04 -3.83 17.63
N GLY A 38 -4.78 -2.76 17.27
CA GLY A 38 -4.94 -1.56 18.09
C GLY A 38 -3.72 -0.60 18.20
N HIS A 39 -3.86 0.48 18.97
CA HIS A 39 -2.85 1.57 19.10
C HIS A 39 -1.52 1.19 19.76
N SER A 40 -1.37 -0.04 20.27
CA SER A 40 -0.15 -0.60 20.87
C SER A 40 0.96 -0.89 19.85
N TYR A 41 0.79 -0.40 18.63
CA TYR A 41 1.42 -0.87 17.40
C TYR A 41 2.87 -0.42 17.21
N ALA A 42 3.22 0.78 17.67
CA ALA A 42 4.61 1.24 17.64
C ALA A 42 5.52 0.36 18.51
N LEU A 43 4.98 -0.23 19.58
CA LEU A 43 5.72 -1.09 20.50
C LEU A 43 5.85 -2.53 19.99
N VAL A 44 4.81 -3.09 19.36
CA VAL A 44 4.89 -4.46 18.81
C VAL A 44 5.69 -4.49 17.51
N SER A 45 5.45 -3.56 16.58
CA SER A 45 6.26 -3.45 15.35
C SER A 45 7.68 -2.98 15.65
N GLY A 46 7.85 -2.02 16.56
CA GLY A 46 9.17 -1.58 17.05
C GLY A 46 9.89 -2.68 17.80
N GLY A 47 9.22 -3.44 18.67
CA GLY A 47 9.80 -4.57 19.42
C GLY A 47 10.22 -5.73 18.52
N LEU A 48 9.42 -6.09 17.52
CA LEU A 48 9.81 -7.07 16.50
C LEU A 48 10.98 -6.56 15.64
N SER A 49 10.96 -5.28 15.27
CA SER A 49 12.04 -4.64 14.50
C SER A 49 13.35 -4.59 15.27
N ILE A 50 13.31 -4.22 16.55
CA ILE A 50 14.45 -4.18 17.47
C ILE A 50 14.97 -5.59 17.76
N GLY A 51 14.09 -6.54 18.09
CA GLY A 51 14.49 -7.92 18.35
C GLY A 51 15.17 -8.58 17.15
N ILE A 52 14.70 -8.30 15.94
CA ILE A 52 15.30 -8.79 14.71
C ILE A 52 16.59 -8.02 14.37
N PHE A 53 16.64 -6.70 14.56
CA PHE A 53 17.84 -5.90 14.38
C PHE A 53 18.96 -6.36 15.33
N LEU A 54 18.64 -6.68 16.59
CA LEU A 54 19.59 -7.24 17.55
C LEU A 54 20.04 -8.65 17.16
N LEU A 55 19.14 -9.51 16.67
CA LEU A 55 19.51 -10.83 16.14
C LEU A 55 20.39 -10.73 14.89
N ALA A 56 20.13 -9.75 14.03
CA ALA A 56 20.93 -9.43 12.85
C ALA A 56 22.30 -8.87 13.21
N TYR A 57 22.36 -7.96 14.18
CA TYR A 57 23.58 -7.38 14.72
C TYR A 57 24.47 -8.46 15.36
N CYS A 58 23.90 -9.31 16.22
CA CYS A 58 24.58 -10.49 16.79
C CYS A 58 25.04 -11.49 15.71
N TYR A 59 24.41 -11.51 14.53
CA TYR A 59 24.82 -12.34 13.40
C TYR A 59 25.91 -11.69 12.52
N LEU A 60 26.01 -10.35 12.54
CA LEU A 60 26.81 -9.52 11.62
C LEU A 60 28.06 -8.91 12.25
N ASP A 61 28.39 -9.24 13.51
CA ASP A 61 29.48 -8.65 14.32
C ASP A 61 30.92 -8.80 13.75
N SER A 62 31.06 -9.23 12.49
CA SER A 62 32.34 -9.26 11.75
C SER A 62 32.31 -8.61 10.36
N HIS A 63 31.16 -8.11 9.87
CA HIS A 63 31.01 -7.62 8.49
C HIS A 63 30.00 -6.44 8.34
N ILE A 64 30.11 -5.40 9.16
CA ILE A 64 29.35 -4.16 8.93
C ILE A 64 29.99 -3.37 7.78
N ASP A 65 29.41 -3.51 6.58
CA ASP A 65 29.78 -2.76 5.37
C ASP A 65 29.40 -1.27 5.50
N ILE A 66 30.03 -0.39 4.70
CA ILE A 66 29.81 1.06 4.66
C ILE A 66 28.32 1.42 4.47
N TRP A 67 27.58 0.60 3.70
CA TRP A 67 26.15 0.78 3.48
C TRP A 67 25.29 0.63 4.74
N MET A 68 25.69 -0.23 5.68
CA MET A 68 25.01 -0.33 6.99
C MET A 68 25.21 0.94 7.82
N LYS A 69 26.39 1.59 7.72
CA LYS A 69 26.66 2.86 8.39
C LYS A 69 25.83 4.00 7.79
N VAL A 70 25.71 4.04 6.45
CA VAL A 70 24.85 5.01 5.76
C VAL A 70 23.38 4.86 6.19
N VAL A 71 22.89 3.63 6.24
CA VAL A 71 21.53 3.34 6.71
C VAL A 71 21.34 3.78 8.18
N LEU A 72 22.30 3.48 9.07
CA LEU A 72 22.26 3.93 10.47
C LEU A 72 22.26 5.46 10.61
N VAL A 73 23.06 6.18 9.82
CA VAL A 73 23.08 7.66 9.84
C VAL A 73 21.74 8.23 9.36
N PHE A 74 21.18 7.66 8.28
CA PHE A 74 19.87 8.07 7.76
C PHE A 74 18.75 7.82 8.79
N MET A 75 18.84 6.71 9.53
CA MET A 75 17.90 6.38 10.61
C MET A 75 18.01 7.35 11.79
N LEU A 76 19.23 7.70 12.21
CA LEU A 76 19.45 8.70 13.28
C LEU A 76 18.91 10.08 12.87
N SER A 77 19.05 10.47 11.60
CA SER A 77 18.48 11.73 11.11
C SER A 77 16.95 11.75 11.16
N PHE A 78 16.28 10.61 10.99
CA PHE A 78 14.81 10.53 11.08
C PHE A 78 14.33 10.61 12.53
N ILE A 79 15.03 9.94 13.47
CA ILE A 79 14.75 10.09 14.91
C ILE A 79 14.92 11.55 15.33
N PHE A 80 16.01 12.19 14.88
CA PHE A 80 16.26 13.60 15.14
C PHE A 80 15.15 14.50 14.57
N TYR A 81 14.73 14.26 13.32
CA TYR A 81 13.63 15.00 12.70
C TYR A 81 12.29 14.80 13.44
N GLY A 82 11.95 13.57 13.84
CA GLY A 82 10.75 13.30 14.65
C GLY A 82 10.79 14.03 15.99
N CYS A 83 11.95 14.06 16.66
CA CYS A 83 12.14 14.86 17.89
C CYS A 83 11.98 16.37 17.64
N LEU A 84 12.50 16.88 16.51
CA LEU A 84 12.34 18.28 16.11
C LEU A 84 10.86 18.62 15.87
N MET A 85 10.11 17.74 15.22
CA MET A 85 8.68 17.93 14.96
C MET A 85 7.85 17.93 16.25
N ILE A 86 8.22 17.16 17.28
CA ILE A 86 7.59 17.33 18.62
C ILE A 86 7.82 18.74 19.14
N ALA A 87 9.05 19.22 19.08
CA ALA A 87 9.41 20.53 19.62
C ALA A 87 8.66 21.67 18.90
N VAL A 88 8.42 21.51 17.59
CA VAL A 88 7.73 22.51 16.76
C VAL A 88 6.20 22.39 16.82
N ALA A 89 5.65 21.18 16.73
CA ALA A 89 4.20 20.95 16.60
C ALA A 89 3.50 20.63 17.92
N GLN A 90 4.25 20.40 19.01
CA GLN A 90 3.75 20.09 20.36
C GLN A 90 2.81 18.87 20.45
N GLU A 91 2.71 18.06 19.40
CA GLU A 91 1.86 16.87 19.37
C GLU A 91 2.68 15.57 19.38
N LEU A 92 2.32 14.66 20.30
CA LEU A 92 2.94 13.35 20.44
C LEU A 92 2.52 12.37 19.32
N SER A 93 1.45 12.69 18.58
CA SER A 93 0.85 11.87 17.53
C SER A 93 1.80 11.69 16.34
N ASP A 94 2.46 12.77 15.91
CA ASP A 94 3.42 12.80 14.82
C ASP A 94 4.70 12.04 15.16
N PHE A 95 5.22 12.23 16.37
CA PHE A 95 6.37 11.44 16.84
C PHE A 95 6.12 9.94 16.82
N ARG A 96 4.92 9.50 17.22
CA ARG A 96 4.56 8.07 17.19
C ARG A 96 4.53 7.53 15.77
N LYS A 97 4.05 8.32 14.80
CA LYS A 97 4.08 7.96 13.37
C LYS A 97 5.51 7.93 12.85
N ASP A 98 6.30 8.94 13.16
CA ASP A 98 7.67 9.10 12.68
C ASP A 98 8.61 8.04 13.25
N VAL A 99 8.55 7.77 14.56
CA VAL A 99 9.32 6.68 15.19
C VAL A 99 8.86 5.33 14.64
N GLY A 100 7.55 5.13 14.47
CA GLY A 100 7.00 3.91 13.87
C GLY A 100 7.45 3.71 12.42
N MET A 101 7.52 4.78 11.63
CA MET A 101 8.01 4.75 10.25
C MET A 101 9.51 4.53 10.21
N THR A 102 10.28 5.25 11.03
CA THR A 102 11.72 5.04 11.18
C THR A 102 12.02 3.59 11.48
N MET A 103 11.45 3.04 12.54
CA MET A 103 11.70 1.66 12.99
C MET A 103 11.38 0.64 11.89
N LYS A 104 10.37 0.89 11.06
CA LYS A 104 10.06 0.05 9.89
C LYS A 104 11.09 0.21 8.79
N CYS A 105 11.61 1.41 8.55
CA CYS A 105 12.67 1.64 7.59
C CYS A 105 13.99 1.02 8.06
N ILE A 106 14.32 1.12 9.36
CA ILE A 106 15.40 0.36 10.01
C ILE A 106 15.27 -1.11 9.69
N TYR A 107 14.05 -1.62 9.87
CA TYR A 107 13.74 -3.01 9.69
C TYR A 107 13.86 -3.47 8.24
N VAL A 108 13.17 -2.80 7.30
CA VAL A 108 13.16 -3.16 5.88
C VAL A 108 14.57 -3.02 5.29
N LEU A 109 15.27 -1.91 5.55
CA LEU A 109 16.62 -1.70 5.04
C LEU A 109 17.62 -2.67 5.68
N GLY A 110 17.54 -2.88 6.99
CA GLY A 110 18.35 -3.87 7.70
C GLY A 110 18.13 -5.27 7.12
N SER A 111 16.88 -5.68 6.95
CA SER A 111 16.51 -6.94 6.30
C SER A 111 17.00 -7.02 4.86
N CYS A 112 16.83 -5.98 4.04
CA CYS A 112 17.34 -5.93 2.67
C CYS A 112 18.87 -6.06 2.60
N LEU A 113 19.60 -5.48 3.55
CA LEU A 113 21.06 -5.59 3.63
C LEU A 113 21.51 -7.00 4.07
N ILE A 114 20.83 -7.61 5.04
CA ILE A 114 21.09 -8.99 5.47
C ILE A 114 20.75 -9.98 4.36
N ILE A 115 19.64 -9.74 3.65
CA ILE A 115 19.10 -10.58 2.59
C ILE A 115 19.72 -10.25 1.23
N ARG A 116 20.60 -9.24 1.12
CA ARG A 116 21.20 -8.80 -0.16
C ARG A 116 21.75 -9.96 -1.01
N LYS A 117 22.40 -10.94 -0.39
CA LYS A 117 22.97 -12.13 -1.08
C LYS A 117 21.92 -13.16 -1.54
N LYS A 118 20.67 -13.03 -1.11
CA LYS A 118 19.54 -13.95 -1.38
C LYS A 118 18.23 -13.17 -1.63
N TYR A 119 18.34 -11.96 -2.19
CA TYR A 119 17.21 -11.05 -2.40
C TYR A 119 16.09 -11.71 -3.21
N GLU A 120 16.43 -12.60 -4.14
CA GLU A 120 15.49 -13.40 -4.94
C GLU A 120 14.50 -14.20 -4.08
N LYS A 121 14.97 -14.78 -2.96
CA LYS A 121 14.09 -15.54 -2.06
C LYS A 121 13.09 -14.61 -1.36
N TYR A 122 13.55 -13.45 -0.90
CA TYR A 122 12.67 -12.44 -0.30
C TYR A 122 11.63 -11.96 -1.30
N LEU A 123 12.06 -11.55 -2.49
CA LEU A 123 11.16 -11.11 -3.56
C LEU A 123 10.16 -12.20 -3.92
N ASN A 124 10.56 -13.47 -4.01
CA ASN A 124 9.67 -14.57 -4.32
C ASN A 124 8.58 -14.74 -3.24
N VAL A 125 8.94 -14.69 -1.96
CA VAL A 125 7.96 -14.75 -0.86
C VAL A 125 7.04 -13.53 -0.90
N PHE A 126 7.60 -12.33 -1.05
CA PHE A 126 6.84 -11.07 -1.12
C PHE A 126 5.82 -11.07 -2.27
N MET A 127 6.22 -11.49 -3.46
CA MET A 127 5.34 -11.61 -4.64
C MET A 127 4.25 -12.66 -4.42
N LYS A 128 4.57 -13.81 -3.81
CA LYS A 128 3.59 -14.87 -3.51
C LYS A 128 2.56 -14.43 -2.49
N VAL A 129 2.96 -13.76 -1.42
CA VAL A 129 2.02 -13.27 -0.39
C VAL A 129 1.08 -12.23 -0.99
N ASN A 130 1.59 -11.24 -1.73
CA ASN A 130 0.73 -10.27 -2.41
C ASN A 130 -0.19 -10.91 -3.45
N ALA A 131 0.30 -11.89 -4.23
CA ALA A 131 -0.54 -12.61 -5.17
C ALA A 131 -1.66 -13.41 -4.47
N LEU A 132 -1.38 -13.98 -3.30
CA LEU A 132 -2.39 -14.64 -2.48
C LEU A 132 -3.44 -13.64 -1.99
N THR A 133 -3.03 -12.49 -1.44
CA THR A 133 -3.95 -11.42 -1.02
C THR A 133 -4.88 -10.99 -2.15
N VAL A 134 -4.33 -10.78 -3.35
CA VAL A 134 -5.13 -10.40 -4.53
C VAL A 134 -6.11 -11.49 -4.91
N LEU A 135 -5.66 -12.76 -4.99
CA LEU A 135 -6.53 -13.88 -5.32
C LEU A 135 -7.69 -14.02 -4.32
N MET A 136 -7.41 -13.89 -3.02
CA MET A 136 -8.44 -13.94 -1.98
C MET A 136 -9.47 -12.82 -2.14
N SER A 137 -9.04 -11.62 -2.53
CA SER A 137 -9.97 -10.52 -2.75
C SER A 137 -10.72 -10.58 -4.07
N ILE A 138 -10.16 -11.21 -5.10
CA ILE A 138 -10.92 -11.58 -6.31
C ILE A 138 -12.05 -12.55 -5.94
N ILE A 139 -11.75 -13.56 -5.11
CA ILE A 139 -12.76 -14.50 -4.61
C ILE A 139 -13.84 -13.77 -3.81
N LEU A 140 -13.47 -12.87 -2.89
CA LEU A 140 -14.43 -12.04 -2.15
C LEU A 140 -15.34 -11.24 -3.07
N PHE A 141 -14.76 -10.55 -4.07
CA PHE A 141 -15.52 -9.78 -5.04
C PHE A 141 -16.55 -10.65 -5.78
N LEU A 142 -16.14 -11.83 -6.24
CA LEU A 142 -17.04 -12.75 -6.94
C LEU A 142 -18.16 -13.28 -6.05
N ILE A 143 -17.86 -13.64 -4.78
CA ILE A 143 -18.87 -14.10 -3.80
C ILE A 143 -19.95 -13.03 -3.60
N LEU A 144 -19.53 -11.78 -3.37
CA LEU A 144 -20.46 -10.66 -3.14
C LEU A 144 -21.23 -10.29 -4.41
N LEU A 145 -20.60 -10.42 -5.59
CA LEU A 145 -21.23 -10.15 -6.89
C LEU A 145 -22.36 -11.14 -7.23
N ILE A 146 -22.24 -12.41 -6.84
CA ILE A 146 -23.32 -13.40 -7.01
C ILE A 146 -24.39 -13.33 -5.92
N GLY A 147 -24.31 -12.33 -5.02
CA GLY A 147 -25.30 -12.09 -3.97
C GLY A 147 -25.12 -12.90 -2.69
N ILE A 148 -24.01 -13.64 -2.54
CA ILE A 148 -23.70 -14.33 -1.28
C ILE A 148 -23.14 -13.32 -0.29
N GLN A 149 -23.83 -13.12 0.83
CA GLN A 149 -23.34 -12.28 1.92
C GLN A 149 -22.17 -12.96 2.63
N TRP A 150 -21.09 -12.21 2.87
CA TRP A 150 -19.95 -12.66 3.66
C TRP A 150 -19.90 -11.87 4.98
N PRO A 151 -19.63 -12.50 6.13
CA PRO A 151 -19.55 -11.80 7.41
C PRO A 151 -18.45 -10.73 7.35
N SER A 152 -18.79 -9.51 7.78
CA SER A 152 -17.85 -8.41 7.93
C SER A 152 -17.80 -7.88 9.34
N ILE A 153 -16.60 -7.43 9.74
CA ILE A 153 -16.41 -6.57 10.91
C ILE A 153 -16.31 -5.14 10.39
N ASP A 154 -17.28 -4.33 10.77
CA ASP A 154 -17.42 -2.95 10.34
C ASP A 154 -16.81 -2.03 11.41
N PHE A 155 -15.93 -1.11 11.02
CA PHE A 155 -15.30 -0.17 11.95
C PHE A 155 -15.14 1.22 11.31
N LEU A 156 -15.33 2.25 12.14
CA LEU A 156 -15.15 3.64 11.73
C LEU A 156 -13.72 4.08 12.00
N LYS A 157 -13.06 4.62 10.99
CA LYS A 157 -11.71 5.18 11.11
C LYS A 157 -11.76 6.61 11.67
N GLN A 158 -10.64 7.09 12.20
CA GLN A 158 -10.50 8.45 12.75
C GLN A 158 -10.78 9.56 11.72
N ASP A 159 -10.66 9.26 10.42
CA ASP A 159 -11.01 10.17 9.32
C ASP A 159 -12.52 10.14 8.97
N GLY A 160 -13.33 9.40 9.74
CA GLY A 160 -14.78 9.28 9.56
C GLY A 160 -15.21 8.31 8.46
N ARG A 161 -14.29 7.58 7.82
CA ARG A 161 -14.64 6.60 6.79
C ARG A 161 -14.94 5.23 7.41
N MET A 162 -15.99 4.58 6.91
CA MET A 162 -16.31 3.19 7.28
C MET A 162 -15.39 2.23 6.55
N HIS A 163 -14.86 1.25 7.27
CA HIS A 163 -14.09 0.14 6.74
C HIS A 163 -14.79 -1.17 7.06
N TYR A 164 -14.69 -2.11 6.12
CA TYR A 164 -15.34 -3.41 6.15
C TYR A 164 -14.27 -4.48 6.03
N LEU A 165 -14.05 -5.24 7.11
CA LEU A 165 -13.11 -6.35 7.14
C LEU A 165 -13.86 -7.67 6.90
N TYR A 166 -13.60 -8.30 5.75
CA TYR A 166 -14.12 -9.61 5.36
C TYR A 166 -13.05 -10.68 5.57
N PHE A 167 -12.65 -10.89 6.82
CA PHE A 167 -11.59 -11.86 7.12
C PHE A 167 -12.02 -13.30 6.74
N PRO A 168 -11.11 -14.13 6.17
CA PRO A 168 -9.72 -13.84 5.79
C PRO A 168 -9.57 -13.35 4.34
N LEU A 169 -10.66 -13.07 3.61
CA LEU A 169 -10.63 -12.85 2.17
C LEU A 169 -10.18 -11.45 1.75
N GLY A 170 -10.41 -10.44 2.59
CA GLY A 170 -9.92 -9.09 2.36
C GLY A 170 -10.67 -8.03 3.15
N ALA A 171 -10.54 -6.78 2.72
CA ALA A 171 -11.20 -5.62 3.27
C ALA A 171 -11.50 -4.59 2.18
N THR A 172 -12.36 -3.63 2.50
CA THR A 172 -12.65 -2.47 1.65
C THR A 172 -13.23 -1.33 2.48
N ASN A 173 -13.06 -0.09 2.02
CA ASN A 173 -13.79 1.08 2.53
C ASN A 173 -14.84 1.59 1.53
N ALA A 174 -15.08 0.82 0.46
CA ALA A 174 -15.98 1.19 -0.62
C ALA A 174 -16.92 0.01 -0.92
N ARG A 175 -17.94 -0.11 -0.07
CA ARG A 175 -19.04 -1.07 -0.15
C ARG A 175 -20.32 -0.34 -0.56
N TYR A 176 -20.98 -0.85 -1.58
CA TYR A 176 -22.22 -0.31 -2.12
C TYR A 176 -23.26 -1.42 -2.18
N LEU A 177 -24.47 -1.13 -1.70
CA LEU A 177 -25.58 -2.06 -1.68
C LEU A 177 -26.54 -1.69 -2.82
N PHE A 178 -26.80 -2.65 -3.71
CA PHE A 178 -27.75 -2.51 -4.81
C PHE A 178 -28.73 -3.68 -4.75
N GLY A 179 -29.90 -3.45 -4.15
CA GLY A 179 -30.85 -4.52 -3.84
C GLY A 179 -30.22 -5.59 -2.93
N SER A 180 -30.25 -6.85 -3.37
CA SER A 180 -29.64 -7.98 -2.66
C SER A 180 -28.14 -8.14 -2.93
N PHE A 181 -27.55 -7.34 -3.82
CA PHE A 181 -26.16 -7.47 -4.23
C PHE A 181 -25.27 -6.49 -3.46
N THR A 182 -24.07 -6.95 -3.10
CA THR A 182 -23.04 -6.10 -2.51
C THR A 182 -21.91 -5.91 -3.51
N PHE A 183 -21.71 -4.67 -3.93
CA PHE A 183 -20.60 -4.29 -4.79
C PHE A 183 -19.48 -3.72 -3.94
N ILE A 184 -18.27 -4.24 -4.15
CA ILE A 184 -17.08 -3.72 -3.48
C ILE A 184 -16.04 -3.30 -4.51
N ARG A 185 -15.24 -2.30 -4.14
CA ARG A 185 -13.93 -2.07 -4.76
C ARG A 185 -12.91 -2.87 -3.99
N VAL A 186 -12.16 -3.72 -4.67
CA VAL A 186 -11.17 -4.59 -4.02
C VAL A 186 -10.05 -3.74 -3.42
N ALA A 187 -9.80 -3.89 -2.12
CA ALA A 187 -8.66 -3.29 -1.44
C ALA A 187 -7.66 -4.31 -0.88
N GLY A 188 -7.91 -5.63 -0.97
CA GLY A 188 -6.97 -6.58 -0.39
C GLY A 188 -7.00 -6.46 1.13
N PHE A 189 -5.82 -6.41 1.73
CA PHE A 189 -5.66 -5.90 3.09
C PHE A 189 -5.11 -4.47 3.09
N ALA A 190 -5.28 -3.71 2.01
CA ALA A 190 -4.97 -2.28 1.97
C ALA A 190 -6.09 -1.44 2.60
N ASP A 191 -5.73 -0.23 3.00
CA ASP A 191 -6.58 0.78 3.64
C ASP A 191 -7.68 1.24 2.70
N GLU A 192 -7.36 1.41 1.41
CA GLU A 192 -8.34 1.76 0.39
C GLU A 192 -7.99 1.10 -0.97
N PRO A 193 -8.96 0.95 -1.89
CA PRO A 193 -8.72 0.38 -3.22
C PRO A 193 -7.63 1.12 -4.01
N GLY A 194 -7.53 2.44 -3.83
CA GLY A 194 -6.49 3.28 -4.45
C GLY A 194 -5.08 2.91 -3.99
N ALA A 195 -4.92 2.55 -2.71
CA ALA A 195 -3.65 2.09 -2.18
C ALA A 195 -3.24 0.72 -2.71
N LEU A 196 -4.19 -0.23 -2.79
CA LEU A 196 -3.92 -1.52 -3.41
C LEU A 196 -3.53 -1.35 -4.88
N ALA A 197 -4.25 -0.51 -5.63
CA ALA A 197 -3.91 -0.18 -7.01
C ALA A 197 -2.46 0.27 -7.17
N LEU A 198 -1.99 1.17 -6.30
CA LEU A 198 -0.59 1.62 -6.30
C LEU A 198 0.39 0.47 -6.04
N ILE A 199 0.13 -0.35 -5.01
CA ILE A 199 0.94 -1.55 -4.72
C ILE A 199 1.01 -2.46 -5.95
N LEU A 200 -0.11 -2.71 -6.63
CA LEU A 200 -0.15 -3.60 -7.78
C LEU A 200 0.62 -3.07 -8.98
N ILE A 201 0.64 -1.75 -9.22
CA ILE A 201 1.49 -1.14 -10.24
C ILE A 201 2.96 -1.40 -9.91
N TYR A 202 3.38 -1.16 -8.66
CA TYR A 202 4.76 -1.44 -8.24
C TYR A 202 5.13 -2.92 -8.39
N LEU A 203 4.23 -3.83 -8.02
CA LEU A 203 4.44 -5.27 -8.17
C LEU A 203 4.52 -5.70 -9.65
N LEU A 204 3.74 -5.07 -10.54
CA LEU A 204 3.83 -5.29 -11.98
C LEU A 204 5.19 -4.82 -12.52
N VAL A 205 5.61 -3.61 -12.16
CA VAL A 205 6.92 -3.06 -12.55
C VAL A 205 8.05 -3.95 -12.02
N LEU A 206 8.00 -4.31 -10.73
CA LEU A 206 8.97 -5.18 -10.09
C LEU A 206 9.03 -6.55 -10.79
N ASN A 207 7.89 -7.13 -11.16
CA ASN A 207 7.85 -8.37 -11.94
C ASN A 207 8.61 -8.23 -13.26
N GLU A 208 8.46 -7.12 -13.98
CA GLU A 208 9.17 -6.91 -15.26
C GLU A 208 10.68 -6.80 -15.10
N PHE A 209 11.16 -6.24 -13.99
CA PHE A 209 12.58 -6.14 -13.68
C PHE A 209 13.17 -7.41 -13.05
N THR A 210 12.34 -8.33 -12.56
CA THR A 210 12.79 -9.51 -11.80
C THR A 210 12.36 -10.82 -12.47
N PHE A 211 11.15 -11.31 -12.16
CA PHE A 211 10.69 -12.66 -12.52
C PHE A 211 10.13 -12.78 -13.94
N LYS A 212 9.67 -11.69 -14.54
CA LYS A 212 8.98 -11.62 -15.84
C LYS A 212 7.87 -12.67 -16.00
N SER A 213 7.18 -12.97 -14.89
CA SER A 213 6.23 -14.07 -14.81
C SER A 213 4.86 -13.67 -15.34
N ASN A 214 4.33 -14.45 -16.30
CA ASN A 214 2.97 -14.27 -16.81
C ASN A 214 1.90 -14.46 -15.72
N LYS A 215 2.16 -15.35 -14.74
CA LYS A 215 1.23 -15.58 -13.63
C LYS A 215 1.03 -14.31 -12.81
N TYR A 216 2.12 -13.64 -12.44
CA TYR A 216 2.05 -12.40 -11.66
C TYR A 216 1.45 -11.25 -12.48
N ARG A 217 1.77 -11.15 -13.78
CA ARG A 217 1.12 -10.18 -14.69
C ARG A 217 -0.39 -10.30 -14.64
N ILE A 218 -0.92 -11.52 -14.84
CA ILE A 218 -2.37 -11.77 -14.87
C ILE A 218 -3.01 -11.43 -13.52
N ILE A 219 -2.48 -11.99 -12.42
CA ILE A 219 -3.07 -11.82 -11.09
C ILE A 219 -3.12 -10.35 -10.70
N PHE A 220 -2.00 -9.63 -10.82
CA PHE A 220 -1.93 -8.23 -10.41
C PHE A 220 -2.69 -7.29 -11.35
N PHE A 221 -2.74 -7.59 -12.65
CA PHE A 221 -3.54 -6.82 -13.60
C PHE A 221 -5.04 -6.95 -13.31
N ILE A 222 -5.55 -8.19 -13.13
CA ILE A 222 -6.97 -8.42 -12.81
C ILE A 222 -7.31 -7.79 -11.46
N GLY A 223 -6.48 -8.01 -10.44
CA GLY A 223 -6.66 -7.38 -9.13
C GLY A 223 -6.71 -5.86 -9.23
N GLY A 224 -5.85 -5.27 -10.06
CA GLY A 224 -5.77 -3.84 -10.29
C GLY A 224 -7.03 -3.27 -10.94
N ILE A 225 -7.59 -3.95 -11.94
CA ILE A 225 -8.87 -3.57 -12.56
C ILE A 225 -9.99 -3.58 -11.51
N LEU A 226 -10.07 -4.62 -10.68
CA LEU A 226 -11.12 -4.78 -9.66
C LEU A 226 -11.02 -3.79 -8.48
N THR A 227 -9.93 -3.00 -8.39
CA THR A 227 -9.88 -1.86 -7.48
C THR A 227 -10.80 -0.70 -7.94
N PHE A 228 -11.16 -0.69 -9.23
CA PHE A 228 -11.85 0.41 -9.90
C PHE A 228 -11.21 1.78 -9.57
N SER A 229 -9.88 1.81 -9.48
CA SER A 229 -9.10 3.00 -9.19
C SER A 229 -8.78 3.75 -10.48
N MET A 230 -9.19 5.01 -10.57
CA MET A 230 -8.79 5.90 -11.68
C MET A 230 -7.29 5.96 -11.86
N ALA A 231 -6.55 6.04 -10.75
CA ALA A 231 -5.09 6.08 -10.78
C ALA A 231 -4.52 4.82 -11.42
N PHE A 232 -5.09 3.64 -11.15
CA PHE A 232 -4.68 2.39 -11.82
C PHE A 232 -4.92 2.45 -13.32
N ILE A 233 -6.12 2.86 -13.74
CA ILE A 233 -6.51 2.95 -15.16
C ILE A 233 -5.57 3.87 -15.94
N ILE A 234 -5.16 4.99 -15.34
CA ILE A 234 -4.23 5.94 -15.99
C ILE A 234 -2.80 5.39 -16.03
N THR A 235 -2.31 4.86 -14.91
CA THR A 235 -0.90 4.43 -14.75
C THR A 235 -0.58 3.08 -15.38
N ILE A 236 -1.58 2.24 -15.66
CA ILE A 236 -1.35 0.95 -16.35
C ILE A 236 -1.03 1.16 -17.85
N VAL A 237 -1.41 2.30 -18.44
CA VAL A 237 -1.24 2.59 -19.88
C VAL A 237 0.23 2.48 -20.34
N PRO A 238 1.23 3.12 -19.68
CA PRO A 238 2.63 2.93 -20.03
C PRO A 238 3.11 1.47 -19.93
N ILE A 239 2.61 0.69 -18.96
CA ILE A 239 2.96 -0.72 -18.79
C ILE A 239 2.38 -1.55 -19.95
N LEU A 240 1.13 -1.30 -20.33
CA LEU A 240 0.50 -1.94 -21.50
C LEU A 240 1.23 -1.57 -22.78
N TYR A 241 1.61 -0.31 -22.97
CA TYR A 241 2.41 0.11 -24.12
C TYR A 241 3.76 -0.64 -24.16
N TYR A 242 4.45 -0.73 -23.02
CA TYR A 242 5.69 -1.50 -22.92
C TYR A 242 5.48 -2.98 -23.29
N TRP A 243 4.47 -3.65 -22.73
CA TRP A 243 4.12 -5.03 -23.05
C TRP A 243 3.79 -5.23 -24.54
N PHE A 244 3.16 -4.24 -25.18
CA PHE A 244 2.90 -4.24 -26.62
C PHE A 244 4.19 -4.18 -27.42
N ARG A 245 5.10 -3.27 -27.06
CA ARG A 245 6.40 -3.11 -27.71
C ARG A 245 7.28 -4.35 -27.62
N ILE A 246 7.24 -5.08 -26.50
CA ILE A 246 8.01 -6.34 -26.33
C ILE A 246 7.27 -7.57 -26.87
N GLY A 247 6.12 -7.40 -27.52
CA GLY A 247 5.40 -8.48 -28.19
C GLY A 247 4.73 -9.48 -27.23
N LEU A 248 4.49 -9.10 -25.96
CA LEU A 248 3.77 -9.95 -25.00
C LEU A 248 2.30 -10.15 -25.37
N PHE A 249 1.72 -9.22 -26.13
CA PHE A 249 0.34 -9.30 -26.62
C PHE A 249 0.14 -10.24 -27.82
N LYS A 250 1.12 -11.08 -28.17
CA LYS A 250 0.92 -12.18 -29.14
C LYS A 250 -0.08 -13.26 -28.66
N ILE A 251 -0.89 -13.03 -27.62
CA ILE A 251 -1.58 -14.07 -26.86
C ILE A 251 -3.10 -13.81 -26.79
N ASN A 252 -3.83 -14.60 -27.58
CA ASN A 252 -5.29 -14.78 -27.55
C ASN A 252 -5.85 -15.00 -26.13
N LYS A 253 -5.08 -15.52 -25.16
CA LYS A 253 -5.59 -15.88 -23.83
C LYS A 253 -5.85 -14.68 -22.90
N PHE A 254 -5.07 -13.61 -22.99
CA PHE A 254 -5.25 -12.42 -22.13
C PHE A 254 -6.44 -11.59 -22.61
N PHE A 255 -6.56 -11.46 -23.93
CA PHE A 255 -7.71 -10.85 -24.58
C PHE A 255 -8.96 -11.69 -24.37
N VAL A 256 -8.89 -13.02 -24.47
CA VAL A 256 -10.02 -13.92 -24.18
C VAL A 256 -10.42 -13.87 -22.71
N LEU A 257 -9.50 -13.83 -21.74
CA LEU A 257 -9.87 -13.76 -20.32
C LEU A 257 -10.47 -12.38 -19.95
N GLY A 258 -9.92 -11.31 -20.51
CA GLY A 258 -10.46 -9.96 -20.38
C GLY A 258 -11.83 -9.82 -21.05
N MET A 259 -11.98 -10.34 -22.26
CA MET A 259 -13.26 -10.42 -22.98
C MET A 259 -14.27 -11.29 -22.26
N LEU A 260 -13.85 -12.42 -21.66
CA LEU A 260 -14.72 -13.30 -20.89
C LEU A 260 -15.19 -12.62 -19.60
N PHE A 261 -14.29 -11.93 -18.89
CA PHE A 261 -14.66 -11.13 -17.72
C PHE A 261 -15.63 -10.01 -18.11
N VAL A 262 -15.33 -9.25 -19.17
CA VAL A 262 -16.19 -8.19 -19.70
C VAL A 262 -17.53 -8.75 -20.17
N SER A 263 -17.59 -9.89 -20.86
CA SER A 263 -18.83 -10.51 -21.31
C SER A 263 -19.64 -11.14 -20.19
N LEU A 264 -19.01 -11.68 -19.14
CA LEU A 264 -19.68 -12.06 -17.89
C LEU A 264 -20.24 -10.83 -17.18
N SER A 265 -19.45 -9.76 -17.04
CA SER A 265 -19.93 -8.49 -16.46
C SER A 265 -21.09 -7.92 -17.26
N ILE A 266 -21.02 -7.89 -18.59
CA ILE A 266 -22.09 -7.45 -19.48
C ILE A 266 -23.33 -8.37 -19.37
N TYR A 267 -23.15 -9.69 -19.32
CA TYR A 267 -24.26 -10.64 -19.13
C TYR A 267 -24.99 -10.39 -17.80
N PHE A 268 -24.26 -10.16 -16.71
CA PHE A 268 -24.86 -9.82 -15.41
C PHE A 268 -25.49 -8.42 -15.40
N VAL A 269 -24.92 -7.44 -16.11
CA VAL A 269 -25.49 -6.08 -16.27
C VAL A 269 -26.81 -6.10 -17.03
N ILE A 270 -26.89 -6.86 -18.13
CA ILE A 270 -28.08 -6.91 -18.99
C ILE A 270 -29.28 -7.52 -18.24
N GLN A 271 -29.04 -8.41 -17.28
CA GLN A 271 -30.10 -9.10 -16.55
C GLN A 271 -30.58 -8.35 -15.30
N ASN A 272 -29.88 -7.29 -14.85
CA ASN A 272 -30.19 -6.65 -13.58
C ASN A 272 -29.82 -5.16 -13.51
N ASP A 273 -30.84 -4.30 -13.42
CA ASP A 273 -30.68 -2.83 -13.33
C ASP A 273 -29.85 -2.40 -12.11
N ASP A 274 -29.88 -3.15 -11.02
CA ASP A 274 -29.10 -2.85 -9.81
C ASP A 274 -27.60 -3.08 -10.03
N ILE A 275 -27.24 -4.08 -10.84
CA ILE A 275 -25.84 -4.34 -11.25
C ILE A 275 -25.35 -3.24 -12.20
N ASN A 276 -26.22 -2.79 -13.12
CA ASN A 276 -25.91 -1.69 -14.03
C ASN A 276 -25.62 -0.40 -13.26
N LYS A 277 -26.48 -0.02 -12.31
CA LYS A 277 -26.26 1.13 -11.42
C LYS A 277 -24.97 1.01 -10.62
N GLY A 278 -24.63 -0.20 -10.18
CA GLY A 278 -23.38 -0.46 -9.47
C GLY A 278 -22.14 -0.21 -10.32
N LEU A 279 -22.11 -0.74 -11.55
CA LEU A 279 -20.98 -0.54 -12.45
C LEU A 279 -20.87 0.89 -12.95
N ASP A 280 -22.00 1.55 -13.21
CA ASP A 280 -22.05 2.97 -13.53
C ASP A 280 -21.43 3.81 -12.41
N THR A 281 -21.90 3.62 -11.17
CA THR A 281 -21.40 4.32 -9.98
C THR A 281 -19.90 4.10 -9.76
N LEU A 282 -19.41 2.88 -9.98
CA LEU A 282 -18.03 2.49 -9.69
C LEU A 282 -17.03 2.91 -10.76
N ILE A 283 -17.45 2.95 -12.03
CA ILE A 283 -16.56 3.13 -13.17
C ILE A 283 -16.89 4.43 -13.90
N PHE A 284 -18.06 4.51 -14.53
CA PHE A 284 -18.37 5.54 -15.53
C PHE A 284 -18.65 6.88 -14.89
N ASN A 285 -19.54 6.92 -13.89
CA ASN A 285 -19.92 8.12 -13.16
C ASN A 285 -18.69 8.86 -12.62
N ARG A 286 -17.65 8.14 -12.18
CA ARG A 286 -16.42 8.76 -11.70
C ARG A 286 -15.75 9.66 -12.75
N PHE A 287 -15.77 9.26 -14.03
CA PHE A 287 -15.20 10.04 -15.14
C PHE A 287 -16.16 11.08 -15.71
N GLU A 288 -17.41 11.10 -15.24
CA GLU A 288 -18.37 12.14 -15.62
C GLU A 288 -18.10 13.43 -14.86
N LYS A 289 -18.49 14.53 -15.49
CA LYS A 289 -18.44 15.85 -14.88
C LYS A 289 -19.78 16.19 -14.25
N ASP A 290 -19.74 16.74 -13.04
CA ASP A 290 -20.91 17.34 -12.42
C ASP A 290 -21.34 18.63 -13.15
N ALA A 291 -22.48 19.19 -12.74
CA ALA A 291 -22.99 20.45 -13.27
C ALA A 291 -22.03 21.64 -13.06
N SER A 292 -21.04 21.52 -12.17
CA SER A 292 -20.00 22.52 -11.93
C SER A 292 -18.74 22.31 -12.78
N GLY A 293 -18.71 21.26 -13.61
CA GLY A 293 -17.59 20.92 -14.49
C GLY A 293 -16.48 20.11 -13.84
N ASN A 294 -16.62 19.72 -12.57
CA ASN A 294 -15.66 18.90 -11.83
C ASN A 294 -15.94 17.41 -12.06
N TYR A 295 -14.89 16.58 -12.08
CA TYR A 295 -15.08 15.14 -12.19
C TYR A 295 -15.63 14.54 -10.89
N ASN A 296 -16.66 13.70 -10.95
CA ASN A 296 -17.25 13.08 -9.74
C ASN A 296 -16.25 12.20 -8.97
N GLY A 297 -15.23 11.68 -9.66
CA GLY A 297 -14.14 10.92 -9.04
C GLY A 297 -13.04 11.78 -8.39
N ASP A 298 -13.16 13.12 -8.45
CA ASP A 298 -12.25 14.06 -7.82
C ASP A 298 -12.66 14.32 -6.36
N ASN A 299 -11.94 13.66 -5.46
CA ASN A 299 -12.21 13.75 -4.03
C ASN A 299 -11.14 14.57 -3.29
N ARG A 300 -10.21 15.22 -4.01
CA ARG A 300 -8.96 15.73 -3.42
C ARG A 300 -8.52 17.11 -3.93
N SER A 301 -8.95 17.55 -5.12
CA SER A 301 -8.47 18.83 -5.67
C SER A 301 -8.88 20.04 -4.85
N PHE A 302 -10.02 19.99 -4.15
CA PHE A 302 -10.46 21.08 -3.27
C PHE A 302 -9.48 21.37 -2.12
N ALA A 303 -8.71 20.37 -1.69
CA ALA A 303 -7.75 20.52 -0.59
C ALA A 303 -6.44 21.17 -1.05
N ILE A 304 -6.08 21.05 -2.33
CA ILE A 304 -4.79 21.49 -2.87
C ILE A 304 -4.52 22.99 -2.65
N PRO A 305 -5.47 23.92 -2.89
CA PRO A 305 -5.23 25.35 -2.65
C PRO A 305 -4.89 25.67 -1.20
N LEU A 306 -5.59 25.06 -0.25
CA LEU A 306 -5.37 25.27 1.19
C LEU A 306 -4.05 24.67 1.66
N GLN A 307 -3.69 23.50 1.15
CA GLN A 307 -2.40 22.87 1.42
C GLN A 307 -1.24 23.69 0.83
N LYS A 308 -1.44 24.28 -0.35
CA LYS A 308 -0.45 25.20 -0.95
C LYS A 308 -0.23 26.43 -0.07
N LEU A 309 -1.30 27.03 0.46
CA LEU A 309 -1.21 28.15 1.40
C LEU A 309 -0.43 27.77 2.67
N ALA A 310 -0.67 26.58 3.21
CA ALA A 310 0.06 26.06 4.36
C ALA A 310 1.55 25.87 4.06
N PHE A 311 1.90 25.31 2.90
CA PHE A 311 3.29 25.20 2.50
C PHE A 311 3.94 26.58 2.33
N GLN A 312 3.24 27.54 1.74
CA GLN A 312 3.75 28.91 1.56
C GLN A 312 3.98 29.65 2.87
N SER A 313 3.22 29.34 3.93
CA SER A 313 3.40 29.97 5.24
C SER A 313 4.58 29.39 6.03
N SER A 314 4.98 28.14 5.78
CA SER A 314 6.16 27.50 6.38
C SER A 314 6.86 26.56 5.38
N PRO A 315 7.60 27.10 4.39
CA PRO A 315 8.13 26.27 3.30
C PRO A 315 9.31 25.39 3.71
N ILE A 316 10.05 25.76 4.75
CA ILE A 316 11.26 25.02 5.17
C ILE A 316 10.90 23.84 6.07
N LEU A 317 10.12 24.09 7.13
CA LEU A 317 9.80 23.11 8.19
C LEU A 317 8.37 22.56 8.11
N GLY A 318 7.49 23.20 7.33
CA GLY A 318 6.07 22.87 7.32
C GLY A 318 5.33 23.45 8.52
N VAL A 319 4.01 23.32 8.49
CA VAL A 319 3.13 23.79 9.56
C VAL A 319 2.91 22.73 10.65
N GLY A 320 3.41 21.50 10.46
CA GLY A 320 3.16 20.37 11.36
C GLY A 320 1.76 19.76 11.21
N PHE A 321 1.56 18.54 11.70
CA PHE A 321 0.28 17.82 11.64
C PHE A 321 -0.44 17.88 13.00
N SER A 322 -0.78 19.10 13.43
CA SER A 322 -1.70 19.30 14.55
C SER A 322 -3.16 19.15 14.09
N ILE A 323 -4.08 18.75 14.97
CA ILE A 323 -5.52 18.67 14.67
C ILE A 323 -6.05 19.98 14.05
N ASP A 324 -5.65 21.14 14.59
CA ASP A 324 -6.06 22.44 14.10
C ASP A 324 -5.62 22.68 12.65
N ASN A 325 -4.35 22.40 12.33
CA ASN A 325 -3.82 22.51 10.98
C ASN A 325 -4.45 21.48 10.02
N VAL A 326 -4.79 20.28 10.49
CA VAL A 326 -5.49 19.26 9.69
C VAL A 326 -6.84 19.76 9.22
N TYR A 327 -7.63 20.39 10.10
CA TYR A 327 -8.91 20.97 9.73
C TYR A 327 -8.75 22.27 8.93
N LYS A 328 -7.86 23.16 9.36
CA LYS A 328 -7.66 24.47 8.72
C LYS A 328 -7.17 24.37 7.28
N TYR A 329 -6.24 23.46 7.00
CA TYR A 329 -5.60 23.33 5.69
C TYR A 329 -5.96 22.03 4.96
N ASN A 330 -6.93 21.26 5.47
CA ASN A 330 -7.31 19.96 4.91
C ASN A 330 -6.11 19.00 4.74
N LEU A 331 -5.16 19.00 5.69
CA LEU A 331 -3.95 18.17 5.59
C LEU A 331 -4.26 16.67 5.59
N GLY A 332 -5.43 16.25 6.11
CA GLY A 332 -5.86 14.85 6.08
C GLY A 332 -6.14 14.28 4.68
N TYR A 333 -6.25 15.14 3.65
CA TYR A 333 -6.43 14.71 2.26
C TYR A 333 -5.07 14.55 1.57
N PRO A 334 -4.68 13.33 1.16
CA PRO A 334 -3.36 13.10 0.60
C PRO A 334 -3.22 13.78 -0.76
N SER A 335 -2.23 14.66 -0.91
CA SER A 335 -1.84 15.28 -2.16
C SER A 335 -0.32 15.50 -2.18
N PHE A 336 0.24 15.89 -3.32
CA PHE A 336 1.64 16.32 -3.38
C PHE A 336 1.94 17.45 -2.38
N TYR A 337 1.01 18.40 -2.23
CA TYR A 337 1.15 19.53 -1.33
C TYR A 337 0.88 19.18 0.13
N SER A 338 0.15 18.10 0.44
CA SER A 338 -0.17 17.77 1.84
C SER A 338 1.10 17.46 2.64
N TYR A 339 2.02 16.68 2.07
CA TYR A 339 3.28 16.33 2.73
C TYR A 339 4.23 17.52 2.80
N LEU A 340 4.34 18.31 1.73
CA LEU A 340 5.11 19.56 1.73
C LEU A 340 4.58 20.54 2.78
N ALA A 341 3.26 20.67 2.89
CA ALA A 341 2.63 21.54 3.88
C ALA A 341 2.90 21.07 5.31
N MET A 342 2.79 19.76 5.59
CA MET A 342 3.04 19.22 6.93
C MET A 342 4.51 19.33 7.36
N HIS A 343 5.44 19.10 6.43
CA HIS A 343 6.84 18.80 6.76
C HIS A 343 7.87 19.76 6.14
N GLY A 344 7.41 20.68 5.28
CA GLY A 344 8.27 21.59 4.54
C GLY A 344 9.22 20.86 3.58
N LEU A 345 10.10 21.61 2.93
CA LEU A 345 11.13 21.05 2.05
C LEU A 345 12.08 20.13 2.82
N PHE A 346 12.43 20.48 4.06
CA PHE A 346 13.39 19.71 4.85
C PHE A 346 12.84 18.33 5.21
N GLY A 347 11.63 18.26 5.76
CA GLY A 347 11.01 16.98 6.09
C GLY A 347 10.58 16.19 4.86
N TYR A 348 10.17 16.86 3.78
CA TYR A 348 9.80 16.19 2.53
C TYR A 348 10.95 15.40 1.90
N LEU A 349 12.20 15.85 2.05
CA LEU A 349 13.38 15.07 1.62
C LEU A 349 13.43 13.71 2.32
N PHE A 350 13.14 13.65 3.62
CA PHE A 350 13.11 12.38 4.36
C PHE A 350 11.95 11.48 3.96
N PHE A 351 10.80 12.04 3.55
CA PHE A 351 9.64 11.27 3.09
C PHE A 351 9.75 10.78 1.64
N ILE A 352 10.31 11.58 0.71
CA ILE A 352 10.48 11.18 -0.70
C ILE A 352 11.32 9.93 -0.85
N PHE A 353 12.44 9.83 -0.12
CA PHE A 353 13.38 8.72 -0.26
C PHE A 353 12.74 7.36 0.05
N HIS A 354 11.63 7.33 0.78
CA HIS A 354 10.91 6.10 1.14
C HIS A 354 9.77 5.72 0.18
N PHE A 355 9.27 6.64 -0.64
CA PHE A 355 8.23 6.32 -1.63
C PHE A 355 8.81 5.79 -2.96
N TYR A 356 10.11 6.02 -3.19
CA TYR A 356 10.80 5.70 -4.44
C TYR A 356 11.90 4.62 -4.30
N ILE A 357 12.05 4.01 -3.11
CA ILE A 357 12.90 2.84 -2.82
C ILE A 357 12.00 1.77 -2.22
#